data_AF-V5GIP4-F1
#
_entry.id   AF-V5GIP4-F1
#
_cell.length_a   1.000
_cell.length_b   1.000
_cell.length_c   1.000
_cell.angle_alpha   90.00
_cell.angle_beta   90.00
_cell.angle_gamma   90.00
#
_symmetry.space_group_name_H-M   'P 1'
#
loop_
_entity.id
_entity.type
_entity.pdbx_description
1 polymer ?
#
loop_
_entity_poly.entity_id
_entity_poly.type
_entity_poly.pdbx_seq_one_letter_code
_entity_poly.pdbx_strand_id
1 'polypeptide(L)'
;IKTKSFIMAKVAHELAHQWFGNLVTMEWWSDLWLYEGFGTFMAEVAITRLRPRWHAYSSIKIRDTYNTLYFDTLKSTRSIQTQIENNGQIDQIFDTIIYQKGSSILKMLNYTLSENIFVRG
;
A
#
# COMPACT_ATOMS: atom_id res chain seq x y z
N ILE A 1 -7.16 -10.61 -18.94
CA ILE A 1 -5.99 -10.53 -18.02
C ILE A 1 -6.20 -9.44 -16.96
N LYS A 2 -6.48 -8.19 -17.34
CA LYS A 2 -6.73 -7.06 -16.40
C LYS A 2 -7.65 -7.41 -15.22
N THR A 3 -8.84 -7.98 -15.47
CA THR A 3 -9.78 -8.38 -14.40
C THR A 3 -9.21 -9.45 -13.46
N LYS A 4 -8.49 -10.44 -14.00
CA LYS A 4 -7.83 -11.49 -13.18
C LYS A 4 -6.73 -10.90 -12.30
N SER A 5 -5.94 -9.97 -12.83
CA SER A 5 -4.90 -9.26 -12.07
C SER A 5 -5.49 -8.39 -10.96
N PHE A 6 -6.60 -7.72 -11.23
CA PHE A 6 -7.29 -6.92 -10.22
C PHE A 6 -7.87 -7.78 -9.08
N ILE A 7 -8.57 -8.87 -9.40
CA ILE A 7 -9.11 -9.79 -8.40
C ILE A 7 -7.99 -10.38 -7.55
N MET A 8 -6.92 -10.85 -8.18
CA MET A 8 -5.76 -11.40 -7.46
C MET A 8 -5.11 -10.37 -6.54
N ALA A 9 -5.06 -9.09 -6.95
CA ALA A 9 -4.47 -8.03 -6.15
C ALA A 9 -5.30 -7.77 -4.90
N LYS A 10 -6.62 -7.70 -5.05
CA LYS A 10 -7.54 -7.55 -3.91
C LYS A 10 -7.46 -8.75 -2.96
N VAL A 11 -7.50 -9.98 -3.47
CA VAL A 11 -7.37 -11.17 -2.63
C VAL A 11 -6.02 -11.17 -1.89
N ALA A 12 -4.91 -10.84 -2.56
CA ALA A 12 -3.61 -10.79 -1.91
C ALA A 12 -3.50 -9.68 -0.86
N HIS A 13 -4.12 -8.52 -1.10
CA HIS A 13 -4.22 -7.41 -0.15
C HIS A 13 -4.95 -7.83 1.13
N GLU A 14 -6.16 -8.38 0.99
CA GLU A 14 -6.95 -8.81 2.15
C GLU A 14 -6.33 -10.01 2.90
N LEU A 15 -5.58 -10.86 2.18
CA LEU A 15 -4.80 -11.93 2.81
C LEU A 15 -3.62 -11.39 3.60
N ALA A 16 -2.93 -10.34 3.13
CA ALA A 16 -1.85 -9.72 3.88
C ALA A 16 -2.35 -9.16 5.23
N HIS A 17 -3.60 -8.66 5.26
CA HIS A 17 -4.23 -8.17 6.48
C HIS A 17 -4.46 -9.22 7.57
N GLN A 18 -4.41 -10.51 7.23
CA GLN A 18 -4.47 -11.56 8.26
C GLN A 18 -3.29 -11.48 9.23
N TRP A 19 -2.13 -10.96 8.80
CA TRP A 19 -0.97 -10.70 9.64
C TRP A 19 -0.87 -9.22 10.06
N PHE A 20 -0.90 -8.30 9.09
CA PHE A 20 -0.77 -6.85 9.32
C PHE A 20 -2.13 -6.16 9.20
N GLY A 21 -2.84 -6.01 10.31
CA GLY A 21 -4.27 -5.68 10.34
C GLY A 21 -4.95 -6.39 11.49
N ASN A 22 -4.97 -7.71 11.39
CA ASN A 22 -5.71 -8.58 12.30
C ASN A 22 -4.83 -9.09 13.45
N LEU A 23 -3.67 -9.70 13.15
CA LEU A 23 -2.77 -10.24 14.18
C LEU A 23 -1.99 -9.13 14.89
N VAL A 24 -1.46 -8.19 14.12
CA VAL A 24 -0.88 -6.93 14.63
C VAL A 24 -1.81 -5.82 14.18
N THR A 25 -2.40 -5.09 15.14
CA THR A 25 -3.38 -4.02 14.91
C THR A 25 -2.85 -2.67 15.37
N MET A 26 -3.16 -1.61 14.62
CA MET A 26 -2.66 -0.28 14.93
C MET A 26 -3.23 0.19 16.25
N GLU A 27 -2.44 0.96 17.00
CA GLU A 27 -2.93 1.61 18.22
C GLU A 27 -3.94 2.70 17.88
N TRP A 28 -3.72 3.42 16.78
CA TRP A 28 -4.61 4.50 16.34
C TRP A 28 -4.63 4.69 14.82
N TRP A 29 -5.69 5.35 14.34
CA TRP A 29 -5.95 5.59 12.91
C TRP A 29 -4.87 6.42 12.20
N SER A 30 -4.02 7.13 12.94
CA SER A 30 -2.86 7.82 12.37
C SER A 30 -1.87 6.87 11.66
N ASP A 31 -1.85 5.60 12.05
CA ASP A 31 -0.97 4.58 11.49
C ASP A 31 -1.62 3.73 10.38
N LEU A 32 -2.85 4.06 9.98
CA LEU A 32 -3.58 3.34 8.93
C LEU A 32 -2.78 3.24 7.61
N TRP A 33 -1.92 4.21 7.32
CA TRP A 33 -1.04 4.18 6.16
C TRP A 33 -0.10 2.96 6.13
N LEU A 34 0.38 2.53 7.31
CA LEU A 34 1.28 1.39 7.41
C LEU A 34 0.50 0.10 7.08
N TYR A 35 -0.76 0.04 7.50
CA TYR A 35 -1.63 -1.11 7.34
C TYR A 35 -2.02 -1.28 5.87
N GLU A 36 -2.67 -0.28 5.31
CA GLU A 36 -3.16 -0.32 3.93
C GLU A 36 -2.03 -0.21 2.90
N GLY A 37 -0.97 0.52 3.23
CA GLY A 37 0.26 0.55 2.45
C GLY A 37 0.94 -0.82 2.42
N PHE A 38 1.02 -1.52 3.55
CA PHE A 38 1.61 -2.86 3.61
C PHE A 38 0.77 -3.90 2.85
N GLY A 39 -0.57 -3.88 3.01
CA GLY A 39 -1.47 -4.72 2.22
C GLY A 39 -1.27 -4.52 0.71
N THR A 40 -1.18 -3.27 0.28
CA THR A 40 -0.95 -2.90 -1.12
C THR A 40 0.43 -3.38 -1.62
N PHE A 41 1.48 -3.19 -0.81
CA PHE A 41 2.84 -3.63 -1.12
C PHE A 41 2.93 -5.16 -1.24
N MET A 42 2.36 -5.89 -0.29
CA MET A 42 2.37 -7.35 -0.30
C MET A 42 1.54 -7.93 -1.45
N ALA A 43 0.46 -7.27 -1.85
CA ALA A 43 -0.29 -7.65 -3.06
C ALA A 43 0.58 -7.53 -4.32
N GLU A 44 1.39 -6.46 -4.42
CA GLU A 44 2.33 -6.28 -5.53
C GLU A 44 3.41 -7.37 -5.54
N VAL A 45 3.99 -7.66 -4.38
CA VAL A 45 4.98 -8.72 -4.20
C VAL A 45 4.41 -10.09 -4.60
N ALA A 46 3.22 -10.43 -4.10
CA ALA A 46 2.56 -11.70 -4.37
C ALA A 46 2.28 -11.90 -5.86
N ILE A 47 1.71 -10.90 -6.53
CA ILE A 47 1.43 -10.99 -7.97
C ILE A 47 2.71 -11.08 -8.79
N THR A 48 3.72 -10.28 -8.46
CA THR A 48 5.00 -10.29 -9.17
C THR A 48 5.67 -11.66 -9.11
N ARG A 49 5.60 -12.32 -7.94
CA ARG A 49 6.14 -13.68 -7.73
C ARG A 49 5.30 -14.77 -8.39
N LEU A 50 3.98 -14.73 -8.23
CA LEU A 50 3.08 -15.80 -8.68
C LEU A 50 2.73 -15.69 -10.17
N ARG A 51 2.79 -14.49 -10.75
CA ARG A 51 2.38 -14.21 -12.14
C ARG A 51 3.35 -13.22 -12.83
N PRO A 52 4.65 -13.56 -12.97
CA PRO A 52 5.66 -12.64 -13.51
C PRO A 52 5.40 -12.16 -14.95
N ARG A 53 4.61 -12.92 -15.73
CA ARG A 53 4.24 -12.56 -17.12
C ARG A 53 3.04 -11.61 -17.22
N TRP A 54 2.44 -11.20 -16.10
CA TRP A 54 1.29 -10.27 -16.11
C TRP A 54 1.75 -8.82 -16.23
N HIS A 55 2.32 -8.45 -17.39
CA HIS A 55 2.78 -7.09 -17.67
C HIS A 55 1.70 -6.02 -17.46
N ALA A 56 0.42 -6.37 -17.65
CA ALA A 56 -0.70 -5.47 -17.40
C ALA A 56 -0.76 -4.98 -15.94
N TYR A 57 -0.37 -5.82 -14.97
CA TYR A 57 -0.31 -5.42 -13.57
C TYR A 57 0.84 -4.45 -13.30
N SER A 58 2.02 -4.72 -13.86
CA SER A 58 3.17 -3.81 -13.80
C SER A 58 2.84 -2.43 -14.39
N SER A 59 2.16 -2.37 -15.54
CA SER A 59 1.71 -1.10 -16.13
C SER A 59 0.71 -0.35 -15.24
N ILE A 60 -0.19 -1.06 -14.56
CA ILE A 60 -1.12 -0.46 -13.59
C ILE A 60 -0.33 0.16 -12.43
N LYS A 61 0.64 -0.56 -11.87
CA LYS A 61 1.45 -0.08 -10.73
C LYS A 61 2.30 1.15 -11.08
N ILE A 62 2.91 1.17 -12.26
CA ILE A 62 3.62 2.36 -12.76
C ILE A 62 2.67 3.55 -12.81
N ARG A 63 1.50 3.39 -13.42
CA ARG A 63 0.48 4.45 -13.50
C ARG A 63 0.02 4.91 -12.11
N ASP A 64 -0.26 3.99 -11.19
CA ASP A 64 -0.69 4.31 -9.83
C ASP A 64 0.40 5.11 -9.09
N THR A 65 1.67 4.75 -9.27
CA THR A 65 2.82 5.48 -8.70
C THR A 65 2.92 6.89 -9.26
N TYR A 66 2.84 7.06 -10.59
CA TYR A 66 2.85 8.40 -11.21
C TYR A 66 1.69 9.27 -10.74
N ASN A 67 0.48 8.71 -10.66
CA ASN A 67 -0.68 9.43 -10.16
C ASN A 67 -0.48 9.86 -8.70
N THR A 68 0.08 8.99 -7.88
CA THR A 68 0.36 9.28 -6.46
C THR A 68 1.38 10.39 -6.32
N LEU A 69 2.48 10.34 -7.10
CA LEU A 69 3.46 11.42 -7.14
C LEU A 69 2.80 12.75 -7.53
N TYR A 70 1.92 12.74 -8.54
CA TYR A 70 1.17 13.94 -8.93
C TYR A 70 0.28 14.46 -7.79
N PHE A 71 -0.54 13.61 -7.18
CA PHE A 71 -1.39 14.01 -6.05
C PHE A 71 -0.58 14.56 -4.88
N ASP A 72 0.60 14.00 -4.62
CA ASP A 72 1.50 14.44 -3.57
C ASP A 72 2.18 15.80 -3.85
N THR A 73 2.07 16.32 -5.08
CA THR A 73 2.50 17.70 -5.39
C THR A 73 1.43 18.76 -5.12
N LEU A 74 0.17 18.35 -4.94
CA LEU A 74 -0.94 19.28 -4.76
C LEU A 74 -0.88 19.94 -3.38
N LYS A 75 -1.24 21.22 -3.30
CA LYS A 75 -1.33 21.95 -2.01
C LYS A 75 -2.37 21.35 -1.05
N SER A 76 -3.36 20.63 -1.59
CA SER A 76 -4.38 19.92 -0.82
C SER A 76 -3.93 18.53 -0.36
N THR A 77 -2.70 18.10 -0.66
CA THR A 77 -2.14 16.85 -0.12
C THR A 77 -1.92 16.96 1.39
N ARG A 78 -1.59 15.83 2.01
CA ARG A 78 -1.31 15.72 3.44
C ARG A 78 -0.12 14.80 3.70
N SER A 79 0.41 14.91 4.92
CA SER A 79 1.38 13.94 5.45
C SER A 79 0.79 12.54 5.45
N ILE A 80 1.63 11.53 5.20
CA ILE A 80 1.18 10.14 5.17
C ILE A 80 0.64 9.70 6.54
N GLN A 81 1.33 10.09 7.61
CA GLN A 81 0.84 10.04 8.97
C GLN A 81 0.10 11.35 9.26
N THR A 82 -1.21 11.27 9.42
CA THR A 82 -2.09 12.40 9.73
C THR A 82 -2.67 12.20 11.11
N GLN A 83 -2.68 13.26 11.93
CA GLN A 83 -3.29 13.21 13.25
C GLN A 83 -4.80 13.13 13.12
N ILE A 84 -5.40 12.15 13.81
CA ILE A 84 -6.85 11.92 13.84
C ILE A 84 -7.31 12.19 15.27
N GLU A 85 -8.14 13.21 15.45
CA GLU A 85 -8.61 13.65 16.77
C GLU A 85 -9.92 12.95 17.15
N ASN A 86 -10.76 12.62 16.17
CA ASN A 86 -12.05 11.98 16.40
C ASN A 86 -12.47 11.10 15.22
N ASN A 87 -13.46 10.24 15.48
CA ASN A 87 -13.91 9.24 14.52
C ASN A 87 -14.51 9.82 13.23
N GLY A 88 -15.01 11.06 13.26
CA GLY A 88 -15.56 11.72 12.07
C GLY A 88 -14.53 12.06 11.00
N GLN A 89 -13.24 12.00 11.34
CA GLN A 89 -12.13 12.27 10.42
C GLN A 89 -11.58 10.99 9.75
N ILE A 90 -11.99 9.80 10.22
CA ILE A 90 -11.43 8.53 9.75
C ILE A 90 -11.71 8.32 8.25
N ASP A 91 -12.92 8.59 7.79
CA ASP A 91 -13.27 8.39 6.37
C ASP A 91 -12.44 9.28 5.43
N GLN A 92 -11.94 10.41 5.92
CA GLN A 92 -11.21 11.39 5.12
C GLN A 92 -9.78 10.92 4.80
N ILE A 93 -9.23 9.97 5.56
CA ILE A 93 -7.88 9.47 5.32
C ILE A 93 -7.83 8.24 4.41
N PHE A 94 -8.98 7.64 4.07
CA PHE A 94 -9.06 6.54 3.09
C PHE A 94 -8.92 7.07 1.66
N ASP A 95 -7.69 7.41 1.27
CA ASP A 95 -7.38 8.02 -0.03
C ASP A 95 -6.14 7.38 -0.70
N THR A 96 -5.82 7.80 -1.92
CA THR A 96 -4.64 7.33 -2.67
C THR A 96 -3.33 7.45 -1.89
N ILE A 97 -3.20 8.42 -0.98
CA ILE A 97 -1.98 8.65 -0.19
C ILE A 97 -1.76 7.48 0.79
N ILE A 98 -2.78 7.05 1.53
CA ILE A 98 -2.65 5.90 2.46
C ILE A 98 -2.19 4.64 1.73
N TYR A 99 -2.84 4.31 0.62
CA TYR A 99 -2.57 3.05 -0.08
C TYR A 99 -1.29 3.11 -0.91
N GLN A 100 -1.23 4.02 -1.88
CA GLN A 100 -0.19 3.98 -2.91
C GLN A 100 1.12 4.64 -2.44
N LYS A 101 1.06 5.75 -1.69
CA LYS A 101 2.27 6.38 -1.14
C LYS A 101 2.87 5.50 -0.04
N GLY A 102 2.03 4.93 0.83
CA GLY A 102 2.45 3.97 1.84
C GLY A 102 3.16 2.76 1.25
N SER A 103 2.53 2.12 0.24
CA SER A 103 3.15 1.01 -0.50
C SER A 103 4.48 1.41 -1.16
N SER A 104 4.57 2.62 -1.73
CA SER A 104 5.77 3.09 -2.40
C SER A 104 6.93 3.31 -1.42
N ILE A 105 6.64 3.86 -0.23
CA ILE A 105 7.63 4.05 0.83
C ILE A 105 8.13 2.70 1.36
N LEU A 106 7.24 1.74 1.61
CA LEU A 106 7.62 0.39 2.04
C LEU A 106 8.47 -0.33 0.99
N LYS A 107 8.11 -0.20 -0.30
CA LYS A 107 8.91 -0.74 -1.40
C LYS A 107 10.30 -0.11 -1.46
N MET A 108 10.40 1.20 -1.27
CA MET A 108 11.69 1.90 -1.18
C MET A 108 12.50 1.39 0.01
N LEU A 109 11.87 1.25 1.19
CA LEU A 109 12.53 0.74 2.40
C LEU A 109 13.06 -0.68 2.21
N ASN A 110 12.25 -1.58 1.62
CA ASN A 110 12.65 -2.94 1.27
C ASN A 110 13.85 -2.96 0.32
N TYR A 111 13.92 -2.04 -0.64
CA TYR A 111 15.06 -1.91 -1.53
C TYR A 111 16.31 -1.38 -0.80
N THR A 112 16.15 -0.33 0.01
CA THR A 112 17.23 0.30 0.78
C THR A 112 17.86 -0.64 1.79
N LEU A 113 17.04 -1.42 2.51
CA LEU A 113 17.52 -2.37 3.52
C LEU A 113 17.99 -3.69 2.92
N SER A 114 17.65 -3.99 1.66
CA SER A 114 17.59 -5.34 1.08
C SER A 114 16.45 -6.19 1.63
N GLU A 115 15.91 -7.06 0.76
CA GLU A 115 14.74 -7.87 1.08
C GLU A 115 14.96 -8.78 2.30
N ASN A 116 16.15 -9.35 2.46
CA ASN A 116 16.43 -10.25 3.59
C ASN A 116 16.41 -9.51 4.94
N ILE A 117 16.92 -8.28 4.99
CA ILE A 117 16.86 -7.48 6.21
C ILE A 117 15.42 -7.02 6.46
N PHE A 118 14.71 -6.56 5.42
CA PHE A 118 13.33 -6.11 5.53
C PHE A 118 12.39 -7.22 6.03
N VAL A 119 12.50 -8.45 5.48
CA VAL A 119 11.63 -9.58 5.86
C VAL A 119 11.89 -10.07 7.29
N ARG A 120 13.08 -9.82 7.85
CA ARG A 120 13.42 -10.23 9.24
C ARG A 120 12.97 -9.23 10.30
N GLY A 121 12.74 -7.97 9.92
CA GLY A 121 12.25 -6.92 10.82
C GLY A 121 10.74 -7.01 11.00
#